data_AF-A0A5D3BLX0-F1
#
_entry.id   AF-A0A5D3BLX0-F1
#
_cell.length_a   1.000
_cell.length_b   1.000
_cell.length_c   1.000
_cell.angle_alpha   90.00
_cell.angle_beta   90.00
_cell.angle_gamma   90.00
#
_symmetry.space_group_name_H-M   'P 1'
#
loop_
_entity.id
_entity.type
_entity.pdbx_description
1 polymer ?
#
loop_
_entity_poly.entity_id
_entity_poly.type
_entity_poly.pdbx_seq_one_letter_code
_entity_poly.pdbx_strand_id
1 'polypeptide(L)'
;MEVIFVKPITVKGIHYFASFYFRFHQNQTATGKGMDEKIRALGNLLEKKDDKCRRRKRELECGTATHTETLVTTLRCLSQAPRLPSLDWGAIIRRCMRYEDQVAELLPPSSALRKGIVREECLKFSLAHANQFDQLLIFLDELSDISRFRTLGLNLQSCLLTHLAGLMKVFSNARVEKLFNDMKIYMSSFYLDQLLYNYEKHLLCIACWKGLYQCIDEANLNSLECIAHIEDFMVVLFTMLPTLSSSTNKEVDEVQSAKEWSEAIRCLSKARQTWLLNFLQISCEDLVPKDQKLFEVLKKMKAKANLIRNGSLPMSELGKMKTLMLNLKSQDVWDVLVEVVAALQIAEGNVKRQWVVDAVEISCVSVHPSTAIQFLALLSSCFSKYMPLLILDPQNVLNNLPVTLNSLLSTSAWSSIAESVASRLFALTEHIYLATQTPNVDGTHSSQPIDESEIDAATSLLHVTHNTCVSLKDFLPFGEQLRLANMNIIT
;
A
#
# COMPACT_ATOMS: atom_id res chain seq x y z
N MET A 1 -40.80 15.45 -35.82
CA MET A 1 -39.49 15.42 -35.13
C MET A 1 -39.18 13.97 -34.81
N GLU A 2 -38.24 13.42 -35.57
CA GLU A 2 -37.86 12.01 -35.60
C GLU A 2 -37.09 11.58 -34.35
N VAL A 3 -37.47 10.43 -33.77
CA VAL A 3 -36.72 9.74 -32.73
C VAL A 3 -36.09 8.51 -33.39
N ILE A 4 -34.79 8.58 -33.65
CA ILE A 4 -33.99 7.51 -34.25
C ILE A 4 -33.68 6.49 -33.16
N PHE A 5 -34.32 5.32 -33.20
CA PHE A 5 -34.04 4.18 -32.33
C PHE A 5 -33.06 3.21 -33.01
N VAL A 6 -31.90 2.97 -32.39
CA VAL A 6 -30.91 1.97 -32.83
C VAL A 6 -31.31 0.58 -32.31
N LYS A 7 -31.42 -0.42 -33.20
CA LYS A 7 -31.69 -1.84 -32.86
C LYS A 7 -30.40 -2.61 -32.49
N PRO A 8 -30.51 -3.71 -31.70
CA PRO A 8 -29.37 -4.45 -31.16
C PRO A 8 -28.73 -5.39 -32.19
N ILE A 9 -27.40 -5.44 -32.13
CA ILE A 9 -26.51 -6.33 -32.89
C ILE A 9 -26.89 -7.79 -32.62
N THR A 10 -27.15 -8.58 -33.66
CA THR A 10 -27.50 -10.01 -33.51
C THR A 10 -26.29 -10.86 -33.13
N VAL A 11 -26.25 -11.25 -31.86
CA VAL A 11 -25.33 -12.19 -31.18
C VAL A 11 -25.17 -13.55 -31.87
N LYS A 12 -26.05 -13.93 -32.82
CA LYS A 12 -25.93 -15.19 -33.55
C LYS A 12 -24.61 -15.34 -34.33
N GLY A 13 -24.06 -14.25 -34.89
CA GLY A 13 -22.81 -14.34 -35.65
C GLY A 13 -21.58 -14.60 -34.77
N ILE A 14 -21.50 -13.95 -33.61
CA ILE A 14 -20.37 -14.06 -32.67
C ILE A 14 -20.44 -15.38 -31.88
N HIS A 15 -21.64 -15.83 -31.50
CA HIS A 15 -21.85 -17.11 -30.84
C HIS A 15 -21.58 -18.30 -31.78
N TYR A 16 -21.90 -18.19 -33.08
CA TYR A 16 -21.50 -19.16 -34.09
C TYR A 16 -19.98 -19.18 -34.26
N PHE A 17 -19.31 -18.01 -34.24
CA PHE A 17 -17.86 -17.93 -34.36
C PHE A 17 -17.15 -18.60 -33.18
N ALA A 18 -17.53 -18.30 -31.94
CA ALA A 18 -16.94 -18.92 -30.75
C ALA A 18 -17.22 -20.42 -30.66
N SER A 19 -18.47 -20.87 -30.89
CA SER A 19 -18.81 -22.31 -30.90
C SER A 19 -18.18 -23.08 -32.06
N PHE A 20 -17.97 -22.45 -33.22
CA PHE A 20 -17.34 -23.08 -34.38
C PHE A 20 -15.82 -23.13 -34.22
N TYR A 21 -15.18 -22.09 -33.67
CA TYR A 21 -13.74 -22.07 -33.37
C TYR A 21 -13.38 -23.10 -32.29
N PHE A 22 -14.23 -23.25 -31.26
CA PHE A 22 -14.08 -24.27 -30.22
C PHE A 22 -14.20 -25.70 -30.78
N ARG A 23 -15.10 -25.93 -31.76
CA ARG A 23 -15.21 -27.22 -32.48
C ARG A 23 -14.09 -27.46 -33.49
N PHE A 24 -13.59 -26.41 -34.15
CA PHE A 24 -12.50 -26.51 -35.11
C PHE A 24 -11.17 -26.85 -34.42
N HIS A 25 -10.96 -26.37 -33.19
CA HIS A 25 -9.78 -26.73 -32.40
C HIS A 25 -9.82 -28.18 -31.88
N GLN A 26 -11.01 -28.81 -31.83
CA GLN A 26 -11.16 -30.24 -31.56
C GLN A 26 -11.02 -31.13 -32.80
N ASN A 27 -11.16 -30.57 -34.02
CA ASN A 27 -11.05 -31.32 -35.28
C ASN A 27 -10.18 -30.54 -36.29
N GLN A 28 -8.88 -30.81 -36.28
CA GLN A 28 -8.00 -30.40 -37.38
C GLN A 28 -8.39 -31.16 -38.64
N THR A 29 -9.15 -30.53 -39.55
CA THR A 29 -9.23 -30.79 -41.01
C THR A 29 -10.42 -30.03 -41.62
N ALA A 30 -10.27 -28.74 -41.95
CA ALA A 30 -11.07 -28.14 -43.03
C ALA A 30 -10.39 -26.88 -43.60
N THR A 31 -10.38 -26.81 -44.93
CA THR A 31 -9.65 -25.88 -45.79
C THR A 31 -10.16 -24.42 -45.75
N GLY A 32 -9.22 -23.47 -45.81
CA GLY A 32 -9.41 -22.03 -45.52
C GLY A 32 -10.33 -21.18 -46.42
N LYS A 33 -10.96 -21.70 -47.47
CA LYS A 33 -11.83 -20.89 -48.36
C LYS A 33 -13.23 -20.58 -47.78
N GLY A 34 -13.75 -21.40 -46.86
CA GLY A 34 -15.10 -21.21 -46.28
C GLY A 34 -15.16 -20.25 -45.08
N MET A 35 -14.00 -19.86 -44.53
CA MET A 35 -13.89 -19.00 -43.36
C MET A 35 -14.04 -17.52 -43.73
N ASP A 36 -13.46 -17.10 -44.87
CA ASP A 36 -13.51 -15.73 -45.35
C ASP A 36 -14.91 -15.28 -45.79
N GLU A 37 -15.73 -16.18 -46.35
CA GLU A 37 -17.12 -15.86 -46.73
C GLU A 37 -18.05 -15.67 -45.52
N LYS A 38 -17.84 -16.44 -44.44
CA LYS A 38 -18.65 -16.33 -43.22
C LYS A 38 -18.26 -15.13 -42.36
N ILE A 39 -16.98 -14.74 -42.39
CA ILE A 39 -16.48 -13.51 -41.77
C ILE A 39 -16.98 -12.27 -42.54
N ARG A 40 -17.01 -12.32 -43.87
CA ARG A 40 -17.62 -11.26 -44.71
C ARG A 40 -19.13 -11.12 -44.46
N ALA A 41 -19.84 -12.23 -44.25
CA ALA A 41 -21.25 -12.21 -43.87
C ALA A 41 -21.52 -11.58 -42.49
N LEU A 42 -20.56 -11.73 -41.54
CA LEU A 42 -20.58 -11.09 -40.23
C LEU A 42 -20.37 -9.57 -40.30
N GLY A 43 -19.50 -9.10 -41.20
CA GLY A 43 -19.33 -7.68 -41.53
C GLY A 43 -20.61 -7.07 -42.12
N ASN A 44 -21.26 -7.77 -43.06
CA ASN A 44 -22.48 -7.31 -43.72
C ASN A 44 -23.74 -7.34 -42.81
N LEU A 45 -23.76 -8.20 -41.79
CA LEU A 45 -24.83 -8.27 -40.78
C LEU A 45 -24.81 -7.08 -39.80
N LEU A 46 -23.69 -6.35 -39.71
CA LEU A 46 -23.57 -5.13 -38.92
C LEU A 46 -24.04 -3.87 -39.69
N GLU A 47 -24.36 -3.99 -40.98
CA GLU A 47 -24.71 -2.86 -41.86
C GLU A 47 -26.21 -2.65 -42.11
N LYS A 48 -27.10 -3.63 -41.82
CA LYS A 48 -28.52 -3.52 -42.22
C LYS A 48 -29.45 -2.94 -41.16
N LYS A 49 -30.02 -1.77 -41.49
CA LYS A 49 -31.11 -1.03 -40.82
C LYS A 49 -32.47 -1.77 -40.86
N ASP A 50 -33.23 -1.52 -39.79
CA ASP A 50 -34.70 -1.53 -39.64
C ASP A 50 -35.53 -2.83 -39.73
N ASP A 51 -36.33 -3.09 -38.67
CA ASP A 51 -37.76 -2.69 -38.64
C ASP A 51 -38.62 -3.52 -37.64
N LYS A 52 -39.63 -2.88 -37.01
CA LYS A 52 -40.76 -3.43 -36.19
C LYS A 52 -40.63 -3.77 -34.68
N CYS A 53 -41.79 -3.73 -34.01
CA CYS A 53 -42.14 -2.99 -32.78
C CYS A 53 -42.56 -3.82 -31.54
N ARG A 54 -42.36 -3.21 -30.36
CA ARG A 54 -43.14 -3.20 -29.07
C ARG A 54 -43.72 -4.52 -28.51
N ARG A 55 -43.01 -5.09 -27.53
CA ARG A 55 -43.54 -5.75 -26.30
C ARG A 55 -42.40 -6.18 -25.34
N ARG A 56 -41.44 -5.31 -25.00
CA ARG A 56 -40.25 -5.72 -24.24
C ARG A 56 -39.76 -4.64 -23.28
N LYS A 57 -40.16 -4.73 -22.00
CA LYS A 57 -39.48 -4.00 -20.92
C LYS A 57 -38.85 -4.97 -19.91
N ARG A 58 -39.54 -6.07 -19.54
CA ARG A 58 -38.97 -7.13 -18.67
C ARG A 58 -38.09 -8.16 -19.40
N GLU A 59 -38.35 -8.48 -20.67
CA GLU A 59 -37.44 -9.33 -21.49
C GLU A 59 -36.13 -8.62 -21.85
N LEU A 60 -36.12 -7.28 -21.85
CA LEU A 60 -34.96 -6.49 -22.26
C LEU A 60 -33.86 -6.51 -21.19
N GLU A 61 -34.24 -6.47 -19.90
CA GLU A 61 -33.32 -6.49 -18.75
C GLU A 61 -32.57 -7.84 -18.61
N CYS A 62 -33.26 -8.96 -18.84
CA CYS A 62 -32.65 -10.29 -18.82
C CYS A 62 -31.79 -10.55 -20.08
N GLY A 63 -32.22 -10.01 -21.24
CA GLY A 63 -31.45 -10.08 -22.49
C GLY A 63 -30.15 -9.28 -22.44
N THR A 64 -30.16 -8.05 -21.91
CA THR A 64 -28.96 -7.20 -21.87
C THR A 64 -27.89 -7.76 -20.93
N ALA A 65 -28.26 -8.26 -19.75
CA ALA A 65 -27.32 -8.85 -18.80
C ALA A 65 -26.61 -10.10 -19.37
N THR A 66 -27.34 -10.96 -20.09
CA THR A 66 -26.78 -12.16 -20.75
C THR A 66 -25.89 -11.82 -21.95
N HIS A 67 -26.18 -10.72 -22.67
CA HIS A 67 -25.33 -10.23 -23.75
C HIS A 67 -23.98 -9.69 -23.27
N THR A 68 -23.96 -8.93 -22.17
CA THR A 68 -22.73 -8.44 -21.54
C THR A 68 -21.83 -9.60 -21.11
N GLU A 69 -22.40 -10.64 -20.48
CA GLU A 69 -21.65 -11.80 -20.01
C GLU A 69 -21.08 -12.65 -21.16
N THR A 70 -21.83 -12.77 -22.26
CA THR A 70 -21.36 -13.41 -23.50
C THR A 70 -20.20 -12.64 -24.11
N LEU A 71 -20.28 -11.30 -24.18
CA LEU A 71 -19.21 -10.45 -24.70
C LEU A 71 -17.94 -10.56 -23.86
N VAL A 72 -18.06 -10.46 -22.54
CA VAL A 72 -16.94 -10.64 -21.58
C VAL A 72 -16.25 -11.98 -21.80
N THR A 73 -17.02 -13.07 -21.85
CA THR A 73 -16.49 -14.42 -22.05
C THR A 73 -15.80 -14.56 -23.41
N THR A 74 -16.41 -14.00 -24.46
CA THR A 74 -15.85 -14.03 -25.81
C THR A 74 -14.52 -13.27 -25.88
N LEU A 75 -14.45 -12.06 -25.31
CA LEU A 75 -13.22 -11.27 -25.26
C LEU A 75 -12.12 -12.02 -24.52
N ARG A 76 -12.42 -12.61 -23.36
CA ARG A 76 -11.45 -13.44 -22.60
C ARG A 76 -10.89 -14.60 -23.42
N CYS A 77 -11.75 -15.34 -24.11
CA CYS A 77 -11.31 -16.44 -24.97
C CYS A 77 -10.44 -15.95 -26.13
N LEU A 78 -10.83 -14.85 -26.78
CA LEU A 78 -10.06 -14.28 -27.89
C LEU A 78 -8.74 -13.67 -27.42
N SER A 79 -8.65 -13.09 -26.23
CA SER A 79 -7.38 -12.61 -25.65
C SER A 79 -6.34 -13.72 -25.46
N GLN A 80 -6.79 -14.96 -25.27
CA GLN A 80 -5.92 -16.13 -25.14
C GLN A 80 -5.61 -16.82 -26.47
N ALA A 81 -6.29 -16.44 -27.55
CA ALA A 81 -6.09 -17.04 -28.86
C ALA A 81 -4.70 -16.67 -29.39
N PRO A 82 -3.91 -17.61 -29.94
CA PRO A 82 -2.58 -17.30 -30.46
C PRO A 82 -2.62 -16.46 -31.75
N ARG A 83 -3.74 -16.53 -32.50
CA ARG A 83 -3.94 -15.80 -33.76
C ARG A 83 -5.39 -15.36 -33.85
N LEU A 84 -5.60 -14.18 -34.43
CA LEU A 84 -6.92 -13.64 -34.72
C LEU A 84 -7.15 -13.54 -36.23
N PRO A 85 -8.42 -13.61 -36.70
CA PRO A 85 -8.74 -13.30 -38.08
C PRO A 85 -8.38 -11.83 -38.41
N SER A 86 -8.07 -11.58 -39.68
CA SER A 86 -7.81 -10.23 -40.19
C SER A 86 -9.12 -9.44 -40.24
N LEU A 87 -9.37 -8.66 -39.19
CA LEU A 87 -10.52 -7.79 -39.01
C LEU A 87 -10.05 -6.43 -38.50
N ASP A 88 -10.88 -5.40 -38.67
CA ASP A 88 -10.67 -4.13 -37.99
C ASP A 88 -11.04 -4.27 -36.50
N TRP A 89 -10.14 -4.89 -35.75
CA TRP A 89 -10.28 -5.07 -34.31
C TRP A 89 -10.37 -3.74 -33.55
N GLY A 90 -9.73 -2.68 -34.06
CA GLY A 90 -9.86 -1.34 -33.50
C GLY A 90 -11.30 -0.84 -33.53
N ALA A 91 -11.98 -0.94 -34.68
CA ALA A 91 -13.39 -0.55 -34.79
C ALA A 91 -14.31 -1.41 -33.93
N ILE A 92 -14.07 -2.72 -33.88
CA ILE A 92 -14.84 -3.66 -33.04
C ILE A 92 -14.70 -3.28 -31.57
N ILE A 93 -13.48 -3.12 -31.08
CA ILE A 93 -13.20 -2.78 -29.69
C ILE A 93 -13.77 -1.41 -29.32
N ARG A 94 -13.59 -0.37 -30.14
CA ARG A 94 -14.21 0.94 -29.89
C ARG A 94 -15.74 0.85 -29.82
N ARG A 95 -16.37 -0.03 -30.60
CA ARG A 95 -17.82 -0.28 -30.52
C ARG A 95 -18.20 -0.99 -29.22
N CYS A 96 -17.44 -2.01 -28.79
CA CYS A 96 -17.66 -2.68 -27.51
C CYS A 96 -17.52 -1.71 -26.32
N MET A 97 -16.51 -0.83 -26.35
CA MET A 97 -16.32 0.22 -25.34
C MET A 97 -17.52 1.16 -25.23
N ARG A 98 -18.15 1.54 -26.36
CA ARG A 98 -19.36 2.39 -26.39
C ARG A 98 -20.64 1.65 -26.00
N TYR A 99 -20.72 0.37 -26.33
CA TYR A 99 -21.90 -0.45 -26.05
C TYR A 99 -22.18 -0.54 -24.54
N GLU A 100 -21.14 -0.63 -23.71
CA GLU A 100 -21.33 -0.72 -22.27
C GLU A 100 -21.97 0.55 -21.66
N ASP A 101 -21.63 1.75 -22.15
CA ASP A 101 -22.30 2.99 -21.71
C ASP A 101 -23.79 2.96 -22.06
N GLN A 102 -24.11 2.53 -23.29
CA GLN A 102 -25.48 2.45 -23.79
C GLN A 102 -26.34 1.44 -23.01
N VAL A 103 -25.72 0.36 -22.52
CA VAL A 103 -26.41 -0.64 -21.70
C VAL A 103 -26.49 -0.23 -20.23
N ALA A 104 -25.48 0.47 -19.71
CA ALA A 104 -25.46 0.96 -18.33
C ALA A 104 -26.57 1.99 -18.06
N GLU A 105 -26.99 2.78 -19.05
CA GLU A 105 -28.14 3.70 -18.94
C GLU A 105 -29.49 2.98 -18.83
N LEU A 106 -29.57 1.72 -19.25
CA LEU A 106 -30.81 0.94 -19.32
C LEU A 106 -31.02 -0.02 -18.13
N LEU A 107 -30.01 -0.18 -17.26
CA LEU A 107 -30.03 -1.12 -16.14
C LEU A 107 -30.33 -0.42 -14.79
N PRO A 108 -31.05 -1.07 -13.86
CA PRO A 108 -31.36 -0.48 -12.56
C PRO A 108 -30.10 -0.26 -11.70
N PRO A 109 -30.10 0.74 -10.79
CA PRO A 109 -28.93 1.15 -9.99
C PRO A 109 -28.31 0.03 -9.15
N SER A 110 -29.10 -0.99 -8.79
CA SER A 110 -28.66 -2.16 -8.01
C SER A 110 -27.72 -3.11 -8.76
N SER A 111 -27.52 -2.91 -10.06
CA SER A 111 -26.59 -3.70 -10.91
C SER A 111 -25.23 -3.04 -11.16
N ALA A 112 -24.94 -1.94 -10.44
CA ALA A 112 -23.69 -1.18 -10.52
C ALA A 112 -22.42 -2.03 -10.42
N LEU A 113 -22.49 -3.21 -9.78
CA LEU A 113 -21.38 -4.16 -9.65
C LEU A 113 -20.82 -4.67 -11.00
N ARG A 114 -21.56 -4.53 -12.11
CA ARG A 114 -21.14 -4.96 -13.45
C ARG A 114 -20.69 -3.81 -14.38
N LYS A 115 -20.67 -2.56 -13.92
CA LYS A 115 -20.35 -1.39 -14.77
C LYS A 115 -18.84 -1.28 -15.01
N GLY A 116 -18.42 -1.45 -16.27
CA GLY A 116 -17.04 -1.29 -16.73
C GLY A 116 -16.33 -2.60 -17.08
N ILE A 117 -16.94 -3.76 -16.81
CA ILE A 117 -16.31 -5.07 -17.04
C ILE A 117 -16.02 -5.29 -18.53
N VAL A 118 -16.93 -4.90 -19.43
CA VAL A 118 -16.70 -5.08 -20.88
C VAL A 118 -15.53 -4.22 -21.34
N ARG A 119 -15.43 -2.99 -20.85
CA ARG A 119 -14.32 -2.07 -21.12
C ARG A 119 -12.98 -2.60 -20.62
N GLU A 120 -12.96 -3.18 -19.43
CA GLU A 120 -11.75 -3.82 -18.90
C GLU A 120 -11.32 -5.00 -19.78
N GLU A 121 -12.24 -5.86 -20.22
CA GLU A 121 -11.90 -6.97 -21.11
C GLU A 121 -11.48 -6.48 -22.51
N CYS A 122 -12.06 -5.39 -23.01
CA CYS A 122 -11.63 -4.73 -24.24
C CYS A 122 -10.17 -4.24 -24.13
N LEU A 123 -9.79 -3.69 -22.99
CA LEU A 123 -8.41 -3.26 -22.73
C LEU A 123 -7.47 -4.47 -22.71
N LYS A 124 -7.79 -5.51 -21.94
CA LYS A 124 -6.96 -6.73 -21.84
C LYS A 124 -6.79 -7.41 -23.20
N PHE A 125 -7.87 -7.47 -23.99
CA PHE A 125 -7.81 -7.95 -25.36
C PHE A 125 -6.88 -7.11 -26.24
N SER A 126 -7.01 -5.78 -26.16
CA SER A 126 -6.16 -4.88 -26.94
C SER A 126 -4.69 -5.07 -26.58
N LEU A 127 -4.36 -5.19 -25.30
CA LEU A 127 -2.99 -5.47 -24.82
C LEU A 127 -2.43 -6.80 -25.33
N ALA A 128 -3.25 -7.86 -25.33
CA ALA A 128 -2.82 -9.18 -25.78
C ALA A 128 -2.44 -9.22 -27.28
N HIS A 129 -3.07 -8.36 -28.08
CA HIS A 129 -3.02 -8.43 -29.55
C HIS A 129 -2.42 -7.20 -30.24
N ALA A 130 -2.03 -6.17 -29.49
CA ALA A 130 -1.52 -4.92 -30.06
C ALA A 130 -0.27 -5.09 -30.92
N ASN A 131 0.59 -6.07 -30.60
CA ASN A 131 1.78 -6.38 -31.42
C ASN A 131 1.43 -7.01 -32.79
N GLN A 132 0.19 -7.46 -32.98
CA GLN A 132 -0.27 -8.07 -34.23
C GLN A 132 -1.14 -7.11 -35.06
N PHE A 133 -1.71 -6.07 -34.44
CA PHE A 133 -2.67 -5.17 -35.08
C PHE A 133 -2.43 -3.71 -34.68
N ASP A 134 -1.94 -2.90 -35.63
CA ASP A 134 -1.64 -1.48 -35.42
C ASP A 134 -2.86 -0.68 -34.91
N GLN A 135 -4.07 -1.04 -35.32
CA GLN A 135 -5.29 -0.36 -34.88
C GLN A 135 -5.56 -0.52 -33.38
N LEU A 136 -5.10 -1.62 -32.77
CA LEU A 136 -5.18 -1.84 -31.33
C LEU A 136 -4.07 -1.09 -30.60
N LEU A 137 -2.87 -1.01 -31.19
CA LEU A 137 -1.77 -0.19 -30.69
C LEU A 137 -2.15 1.31 -30.64
N ILE A 138 -2.70 1.84 -31.73
CA ILE A 138 -3.18 3.24 -31.80
C ILE A 138 -4.27 3.48 -30.75
N PHE A 139 -5.21 2.54 -30.61
CA PHE A 139 -6.26 2.64 -29.61
C PHE A 139 -5.71 2.68 -28.17
N LEU A 140 -4.71 1.85 -27.85
CA LEU A 140 -4.05 1.89 -26.54
C LEU A 140 -3.30 3.20 -26.32
N ASP A 141 -2.63 3.72 -27.35
CA ASP A 141 -1.92 5.00 -27.27
C ASP A 141 -2.89 6.16 -27.00
N GLU A 142 -4.01 6.22 -27.73
CA GLU A 142 -5.09 7.19 -27.50
C GLU A 142 -5.63 7.11 -26.07
N LEU A 143 -5.86 5.91 -25.52
CA LEU A 143 -6.34 5.74 -24.14
C LEU A 143 -5.32 6.14 -23.09
N SER A 144 -4.03 6.02 -23.42
CA SER A 144 -2.90 6.30 -22.53
C SER A 144 -2.39 7.74 -22.64
N ASP A 145 -2.93 8.54 -23.57
CA ASP A 145 -2.69 9.97 -23.61
C ASP A 145 -3.29 10.64 -22.37
N ILE A 146 -2.53 11.54 -21.73
CA ILE A 146 -2.93 12.16 -20.47
C ILE A 146 -4.28 12.87 -20.54
N SER A 147 -4.60 13.51 -21.67
CA SER A 147 -5.86 14.22 -21.85
C SER A 147 -7.03 13.26 -21.90
N ARG A 148 -6.87 12.14 -22.63
CA ARG A 148 -7.89 11.12 -22.75
C ARG A 148 -8.05 10.34 -21.45
N PHE A 149 -6.93 9.95 -20.83
CA PHE A 149 -6.88 9.20 -19.57
C PHE A 149 -7.68 9.90 -18.48
N ARG A 150 -7.52 11.22 -18.33
CA ARG A 150 -8.28 12.06 -17.38
C ARG A 150 -9.80 11.98 -17.54
N THR A 151 -10.28 11.72 -18.76
CA THR A 151 -11.73 11.62 -19.06
C THR A 151 -12.30 10.22 -18.89
N LEU A 152 -11.47 9.21 -18.64
CA LEU A 152 -11.91 7.83 -18.45
C LEU A 152 -12.58 7.67 -17.08
N GLY A 153 -13.53 6.73 -16.97
CA GLY A 153 -14.08 6.33 -15.68
C GLY A 153 -13.03 5.65 -14.80
N LEU A 154 -13.14 5.82 -13.48
CA LEU A 154 -12.17 5.33 -12.48
C LEU A 154 -11.82 3.84 -12.63
N ASN A 155 -12.80 2.98 -12.93
CA ASN A 155 -12.55 1.54 -13.14
C ASN A 155 -11.57 1.30 -14.31
N LEU A 156 -11.71 2.06 -15.40
CA LEU A 156 -10.85 1.92 -16.57
C LEU A 156 -9.48 2.55 -16.35
N GLN A 157 -9.40 3.69 -15.64
CA GLN A 157 -8.12 4.27 -15.19
C GLN A 157 -7.36 3.26 -14.32
N SER A 158 -8.01 2.71 -13.30
CA SER A 158 -7.47 1.66 -12.43
C SER A 158 -7.03 0.42 -13.23
N CYS A 159 -7.81 0.00 -14.23
CA CYS A 159 -7.47 -1.15 -15.06
C CYS A 159 -6.21 -0.88 -15.91
N LEU A 160 -6.11 0.29 -16.54
CA LEU A 160 -4.92 0.73 -17.28
C LEU A 160 -3.68 0.77 -16.39
N LEU A 161 -3.79 1.36 -15.19
CA LEU A 161 -2.69 1.45 -14.23
C LEU A 161 -2.26 0.06 -13.73
N THR A 162 -3.20 -0.85 -13.48
CA THR A 162 -2.88 -2.23 -13.08
C THR A 162 -2.15 -2.99 -14.19
N HIS A 163 -2.37 -2.64 -15.45
CA HIS A 163 -1.80 -3.31 -16.62
C HIS A 163 -0.68 -2.51 -17.31
N LEU A 164 -0.02 -1.59 -16.60
CA LEU A 164 1.12 -0.81 -17.11
C LEU A 164 2.22 -1.69 -17.74
N ALA A 165 2.48 -2.87 -17.18
CA ALA A 165 3.46 -3.81 -17.72
C ALA A 165 3.11 -4.29 -19.14
N GLY A 166 1.80 -4.44 -19.43
CA GLY A 166 1.34 -4.78 -20.78
C GLY A 166 1.56 -3.64 -21.77
N LEU A 167 1.31 -2.40 -21.36
CA LEU A 167 1.58 -1.21 -22.18
C LEU A 167 3.09 -1.08 -22.46
N MET A 168 3.92 -1.34 -21.44
CA MET A 168 5.37 -1.32 -21.55
C MET A 168 5.93 -2.32 -22.58
N LYS A 169 5.30 -3.50 -22.73
CA LYS A 169 5.70 -4.50 -23.73
C LYS A 169 5.37 -4.12 -25.17
N VAL A 170 4.36 -3.28 -25.34
CA VAL A 170 3.74 -2.99 -26.63
C VAL A 170 4.24 -1.65 -27.18
N PHE A 171 4.54 -0.69 -26.30
CA PHE A 171 5.06 0.62 -26.68
C PHE A 171 6.57 0.62 -26.88
N SER A 172 7.05 1.57 -27.68
CA SER A 172 8.48 1.86 -27.79
C SER A 172 9.04 2.49 -26.51
N ASN A 173 10.33 2.35 -26.24
CA ASN A 173 10.98 2.90 -25.04
C ASN A 173 10.70 4.39 -24.84
N ALA A 174 10.80 5.20 -25.90
CA ALA A 174 10.49 6.63 -25.83
C ALA A 174 9.03 6.91 -25.45
N ARG A 175 8.09 6.07 -25.90
CA ARG A 175 6.68 6.19 -25.53
C ARG A 175 6.41 5.73 -24.11
N VAL A 176 7.11 4.70 -23.63
CA VAL A 176 7.08 4.23 -22.24
C VAL A 176 7.58 5.30 -21.28
N GLU A 177 8.68 5.96 -21.60
CA GLU A 177 9.18 7.11 -20.83
C GLU A 177 8.12 8.21 -20.74
N LYS A 178 7.54 8.60 -21.88
CA LYS A 178 6.44 9.58 -21.92
C LYS A 178 5.26 9.11 -21.06
N LEU A 179 4.88 7.83 -21.15
CA LEU A 179 3.77 7.25 -20.38
C LEU A 179 4.00 7.41 -18.88
N PHE A 180 5.17 7.02 -18.37
CA PHE A 180 5.47 7.17 -16.94
C PHE A 180 5.52 8.64 -16.50
N ASN A 181 6.04 9.54 -17.34
CA ASN A 181 6.03 10.97 -17.06
C ASN A 181 4.59 11.53 -17.01
N ASP A 182 3.74 11.18 -17.96
CA ASP A 182 2.34 11.59 -18.00
C ASP A 182 1.57 11.06 -16.78
N MET A 183 1.79 9.80 -16.40
CA MET A 183 1.16 9.19 -15.23
C MET A 183 1.64 9.81 -13.92
N LYS A 184 2.93 10.14 -13.79
CA LYS A 184 3.45 10.92 -12.64
C LYS A 184 2.73 12.26 -12.51
N ILE A 185 2.65 13.03 -13.59
CA ILE A 185 1.99 14.34 -13.61
C ILE A 185 0.51 14.20 -13.24
N TYR A 186 -0.17 13.21 -13.82
CA TYR A 186 -1.57 12.93 -13.51
C TYR A 186 -1.75 12.60 -12.02
N MET A 187 -1.01 11.63 -11.48
CA MET A 187 -1.16 11.21 -10.09
C MET A 187 -0.89 12.35 -9.11
N SER A 188 0.17 13.13 -9.31
CA SER A 188 0.44 14.30 -8.47
C SER A 188 -0.69 15.33 -8.51
N SER A 189 -1.24 15.61 -9.70
CA SER A 189 -2.37 16.54 -9.83
C SER A 189 -3.65 16.00 -9.22
N PHE A 190 -3.90 14.70 -9.37
CA PHE A 190 -5.10 14.01 -8.88
C PHE A 190 -5.09 13.90 -7.35
N TYR A 191 -3.93 13.65 -6.75
CA TYR A 191 -3.80 13.52 -5.30
C TYR A 191 -3.99 14.85 -4.58
N LEU A 192 -3.51 15.95 -5.16
CA LEU A 192 -3.65 17.31 -4.62
C LEU A 192 -5.08 17.87 -4.72
N ASP A 193 -5.92 17.31 -5.58
CA ASP A 193 -7.30 17.76 -5.73
C ASP A 193 -8.12 17.39 -4.47
N GLN A 194 -8.60 18.43 -3.78
CA GLN A 194 -9.34 18.33 -2.52
C GLN A 194 -10.79 17.89 -2.71
N LEU A 195 -11.30 17.87 -3.95
CA LEU A 195 -12.70 17.55 -4.25
C LEU A 195 -12.97 16.04 -4.38
N LEU A 196 -11.94 15.20 -4.36
CA LEU A 196 -12.03 13.75 -4.54
C LEU A 196 -12.10 13.01 -3.20
N TYR A 197 -12.95 11.97 -3.14
CA TYR A 197 -13.05 11.09 -1.98
C TYR A 197 -11.76 10.26 -1.78
N ASN A 198 -11.32 10.08 -0.53
CA ASN A 198 -10.12 9.30 -0.17
C ASN A 198 -10.11 7.90 -0.80
N TYR A 199 -11.27 7.24 -0.87
CA TYR A 199 -11.43 5.93 -1.49
C TYR A 199 -10.93 5.87 -2.95
N GLU A 200 -11.25 6.88 -3.76
CA GLU A 200 -10.87 6.93 -5.18
C GLU A 200 -9.37 7.15 -5.34
N LYS A 201 -8.77 7.99 -4.49
CA LYS A 201 -7.32 8.21 -4.41
C LYS A 201 -6.59 6.92 -4.12
N HIS A 202 -6.99 6.22 -3.06
CA HIS A 202 -6.38 4.95 -2.71
C HIS A 202 -6.57 3.88 -3.79
N LEU A 203 -7.73 3.82 -4.44
CA LEU A 203 -8.00 2.86 -5.52
C LEU A 203 -6.98 3.00 -6.66
N LEU A 204 -6.76 4.23 -7.14
CA LEU A 204 -5.79 4.49 -8.22
C LEU A 204 -4.36 4.25 -7.75
N CYS A 205 -4.00 4.67 -6.53
CA CYS A 205 -2.65 4.43 -5.98
C CYS A 205 -2.34 2.92 -5.85
N ILE A 206 -3.28 2.13 -5.34
CA ILE A 206 -3.17 0.66 -5.29
C ILE A 206 -3.00 0.07 -6.69
N ALA A 207 -3.78 0.53 -7.66
CA ALA A 207 -3.67 0.07 -9.05
C ALA A 207 -2.29 0.40 -9.65
N CYS A 208 -1.78 1.62 -9.41
CA CYS A 208 -0.43 2.04 -9.80
C CYS A 208 0.63 1.12 -9.19
N TRP A 209 0.63 0.91 -7.87
CA TRP A 209 1.60 0.05 -7.20
C TRP A 209 1.60 -1.38 -7.76
N LYS A 210 0.42 -1.93 -8.06
CA LYS A 210 0.29 -3.24 -8.70
C LYS A 210 0.89 -3.27 -10.11
N GLY A 211 0.61 -2.24 -10.90
CA GLY A 211 1.16 -2.10 -12.25
C GLY A 211 2.68 -2.00 -12.24
N LEU A 212 3.23 -1.12 -11.42
CA LEU A 212 4.68 -0.92 -11.31
C LEU A 212 5.41 -2.16 -10.83
N TYR A 213 4.84 -2.90 -9.88
CA TYR A 213 5.39 -4.18 -9.47
C TYR A 213 5.58 -5.14 -10.66
N GLN A 214 4.58 -5.22 -11.55
CA GLN A 214 4.65 -6.04 -12.76
C GLN A 214 5.64 -5.45 -13.78
N CYS A 215 5.73 -4.12 -13.88
CA CYS A 215 6.71 -3.47 -14.75
C CYS A 215 8.14 -3.83 -14.35
N ILE A 216 8.46 -3.93 -13.05
CA ILE A 216 9.81 -4.32 -12.60
C ILE A 216 10.16 -5.74 -13.08
N ASP A 217 9.23 -6.68 -12.98
CA ASP A 217 9.44 -8.07 -13.47
C ASP A 217 9.76 -8.10 -14.96
N GLU A 218 9.05 -7.30 -15.74
CA GLU A 218 9.22 -7.23 -17.19
C GLU A 218 10.44 -6.39 -17.61
N ALA A 219 10.80 -5.36 -16.85
CA ALA A 219 11.95 -4.50 -17.13
C ALA A 219 13.28 -5.21 -16.83
N ASN A 220 13.30 -6.05 -15.80
CA ASN A 220 14.44 -6.92 -15.48
C ASN A 220 14.84 -7.84 -16.65
N LEU A 221 13.93 -8.11 -17.58
CA LEU A 221 14.18 -8.94 -18.76
C LEU A 221 14.69 -8.13 -19.97
N ASN A 222 14.52 -6.80 -19.98
CA ASN A 222 14.56 -6.03 -21.23
C ASN A 222 15.46 -4.76 -21.23
N SER A 223 15.55 -3.96 -20.14
CA SER A 223 16.40 -2.74 -20.12
C SER A 223 16.55 -2.08 -18.73
N LEU A 224 17.78 -1.66 -18.39
CA LEU A 224 18.13 -0.92 -17.17
C LEU A 224 17.60 0.53 -17.14
N GLU A 225 17.44 1.18 -18.30
CA GLU A 225 16.93 2.56 -18.39
C GLU A 225 15.44 2.63 -18.01
N CYS A 226 14.68 1.60 -18.39
CA CYS A 226 13.26 1.51 -18.04
C CYS A 226 13.05 1.40 -16.52
N ILE A 227 13.96 0.71 -15.81
CA ILE A 227 13.91 0.57 -14.35
C ILE A 227 14.03 1.94 -13.67
N ALA A 228 14.88 2.84 -14.17
CA ALA A 228 15.03 4.18 -13.59
C ALA A 228 13.73 5.00 -13.67
N HIS A 229 13.00 4.93 -14.80
CA HIS A 229 11.71 5.62 -14.93
C HIS A 229 10.63 5.05 -13.99
N ILE A 230 10.65 3.73 -13.76
CA ILE A 230 9.75 3.07 -12.81
C ILE A 230 10.09 3.53 -11.38
N GLU A 231 11.37 3.51 -11.01
CA GLU A 231 11.85 3.96 -9.71
C GLU A 231 11.48 5.43 -9.45
N ASP A 232 11.66 6.33 -10.44
CA ASP A 232 11.23 7.73 -10.35
C ASP A 232 9.72 7.88 -10.12
N PHE A 233 8.90 7.01 -10.72
CA PHE A 233 7.46 7.02 -10.49
C PHE A 233 7.11 6.50 -9.09
N MET A 234 7.83 5.48 -8.60
CA MET A 234 7.68 5.01 -7.23
C MET A 234 7.99 6.10 -6.20
N VAL A 235 8.97 6.98 -6.45
CA VAL A 235 9.24 8.14 -5.59
C VAL A 235 7.99 9.02 -5.45
N VAL A 236 7.35 9.36 -6.57
CA VAL A 236 6.14 10.20 -6.57
C VAL A 236 5.00 9.50 -5.82
N LEU A 237 4.74 8.22 -6.07
CA LEU A 237 3.70 7.47 -5.36
C LEU A 237 3.98 7.37 -3.85
N PHE A 238 5.25 7.26 -3.44
CA PHE A 238 5.62 7.18 -2.04
C PHE A 238 5.31 8.46 -1.27
N THR A 239 5.50 9.64 -1.87
CA THR A 239 5.15 10.91 -1.20
C THR A 239 3.64 11.03 -0.96
N MET A 240 2.83 10.37 -1.79
CA MET A 240 1.37 10.32 -1.71
C MET A 240 0.83 9.24 -0.75
N LEU A 241 1.68 8.38 -0.15
CA LEU A 241 1.20 7.40 0.82
C LEU A 241 0.49 8.07 2.02
N PRO A 242 -0.53 7.42 2.61
CA PRO A 242 -1.24 8.00 3.75
C PRO A 242 -0.33 8.08 4.98
N THR A 243 -0.29 9.25 5.61
CA THR A 243 0.23 9.46 6.97
C THR A 243 -0.88 9.11 7.94
N LEU A 244 -0.73 8.04 8.73
CA LEU A 244 -1.72 7.67 9.73
C LEU A 244 -1.64 8.65 10.90
N SER A 245 -2.31 9.80 10.76
CA SER A 245 -2.44 10.80 11.81
C SER A 245 -3.65 11.68 11.56
N SER A 246 -4.86 11.11 11.57
CA SER A 246 -6.05 11.89 11.95
C SER A 246 -7.17 11.01 12.46
N SER A 247 -7.50 11.21 13.73
CA SER A 247 -8.67 10.65 14.40
C SER A 247 -9.94 11.29 13.89
N THR A 248 -10.50 10.85 12.76
CA THR A 248 -11.94 10.98 12.43
C THR A 248 -12.26 10.26 11.12
N ASN A 249 -13.19 9.30 11.19
CA ASN A 249 -13.70 8.41 10.12
C ASN A 249 -12.82 7.19 9.78
N LYS A 250 -12.74 6.25 10.74
CA LYS A 250 -11.62 5.32 10.90
C LYS A 250 -11.62 4.06 10.04
N GLU A 251 -12.67 3.22 10.02
CA GLU A 251 -12.46 1.83 9.58
C GLU A 251 -12.21 1.64 8.07
N VAL A 252 -13.00 2.28 7.19
CA VAL A 252 -12.88 2.05 5.73
C VAL A 252 -11.60 2.68 5.17
N ASP A 253 -11.23 3.85 5.67
CA ASP A 253 -10.03 4.57 5.25
C ASP A 253 -8.75 3.89 5.79
N GLU A 254 -8.80 3.34 7.01
CA GLU A 254 -7.72 2.55 7.60
C GLU A 254 -7.48 1.25 6.83
N VAL A 255 -8.54 0.50 6.49
CA VAL A 255 -8.41 -0.75 5.71
C VAL A 255 -7.79 -0.48 4.34
N GLN A 256 -8.23 0.58 3.68
CA GLN A 256 -7.76 0.92 2.35
C GLN A 256 -6.33 1.48 2.39
N SER A 257 -5.99 2.29 3.39
CA SER A 257 -4.62 2.75 3.66
C SER A 257 -3.67 1.58 3.93
N ALA A 258 -4.07 0.62 4.76
CA ALA A 258 -3.27 -0.57 5.05
C ALA A 258 -3.03 -1.41 3.78
N LYS A 259 -4.04 -1.51 2.91
CA LYS A 259 -3.93 -2.18 1.62
C LYS A 259 -2.98 -1.45 0.67
N GLU A 260 -3.04 -0.12 0.61
CA GLU A 260 -2.09 0.67 -0.19
C GLU A 260 -0.66 0.50 0.31
N TRP A 261 -0.43 0.61 1.62
CA TRP A 261 0.87 0.34 2.23
C TRP A 261 1.38 -1.06 1.87
N SER A 262 0.54 -2.08 1.97
CA SER A 262 0.91 -3.46 1.62
C SER A 262 1.38 -3.60 0.17
N GLU A 263 0.69 -2.95 -0.78
CA GLU A 263 1.05 -2.97 -2.19
C GLU A 263 2.32 -2.15 -2.48
N ALA A 264 2.49 -1.02 -1.80
CA ALA A 264 3.70 -0.19 -1.89
C ALA A 264 4.94 -0.95 -1.40
N ILE A 265 4.87 -1.59 -0.22
CA ILE A 265 5.97 -2.42 0.31
C ILE A 265 6.28 -3.58 -0.62
N ARG A 266 5.24 -4.24 -1.15
CA ARG A 266 5.41 -5.32 -2.13
C ARG A 266 6.13 -4.83 -3.39
N CYS A 267 5.82 -3.64 -3.90
CA CYS A 267 6.52 -3.02 -5.03
C CYS A 267 7.97 -2.64 -4.68
N LEU A 268 8.19 -1.95 -3.56
CA LEU A 268 9.51 -1.54 -3.09
C LEU A 268 10.45 -2.73 -2.87
N SER A 269 9.93 -3.87 -2.40
CA SER A 269 10.73 -5.09 -2.19
C SER A 269 11.39 -5.64 -3.46
N LYS A 270 10.91 -5.26 -4.65
CA LYS A 270 11.47 -5.66 -5.94
C LYS A 270 12.44 -4.64 -6.55
N ALA A 271 12.51 -3.44 -6.00
CA ALA A 271 13.40 -2.41 -6.51
C ALA A 271 14.87 -2.80 -6.34
N ARG A 272 15.77 -2.14 -7.10
CA ARG A 272 17.20 -2.39 -6.96
C ARG A 272 17.67 -2.01 -5.56
N GLN A 273 18.41 -2.90 -4.91
CA GLN A 273 18.80 -2.72 -3.51
C GLN A 273 19.60 -1.42 -3.29
N THR A 274 20.49 -1.06 -4.21
CA THR A 274 21.29 0.17 -4.15
C THR A 274 20.42 1.42 -4.22
N TRP A 275 19.44 1.45 -5.13
CA TRP A 275 18.48 2.54 -5.23
C TRP A 275 17.61 2.62 -3.97
N LEU A 276 17.08 1.48 -3.51
CA LEU A 276 16.18 1.41 -2.35
C LEU A 276 16.85 1.93 -1.07
N LEU A 277 18.11 1.55 -0.83
CA LEU A 277 18.89 2.02 0.32
C LEU A 277 19.13 3.53 0.27
N ASN A 278 19.45 4.07 -0.92
CA ASN A 278 19.63 5.51 -1.12
C ASN A 278 18.32 6.28 -0.95
N PHE A 279 17.23 5.78 -1.54
CA PHE A 279 15.91 6.39 -1.46
C PHE A 279 15.40 6.46 -0.01
N LEU A 280 15.55 5.37 0.74
CA LEU A 280 15.14 5.28 2.13
C LEU A 280 16.18 5.86 3.11
N GLN A 281 17.24 6.51 2.64
CA GLN A 281 18.19 7.16 3.53
C GLN A 281 17.46 8.25 4.36
N ILE A 282 17.73 8.24 5.66
CA ILE A 282 17.21 9.18 6.65
C ILE A 282 18.41 9.97 7.16
N SER A 283 18.42 11.29 6.99
CA SER A 283 19.46 12.15 7.56
C SER A 283 18.94 12.87 8.81
N CYS A 284 19.79 13.07 9.80
CA CYS A 284 19.42 13.82 11.01
C CYS A 284 19.21 15.32 10.75
N GLU A 285 19.73 15.85 9.64
CA GLU A 285 19.58 17.25 9.22
C GLU A 285 18.15 17.55 8.72
N ASP A 286 17.37 16.51 8.40
CA ASP A 286 16.00 16.63 7.89
C ASP A 286 14.97 17.01 8.98
N LEU A 287 15.38 17.09 10.25
CA LEU A 287 14.51 17.24 11.42
C LEU A 287 14.20 18.68 11.82
N VAL A 288 14.61 19.68 11.03
CA VAL A 288 14.13 21.05 11.26
C VAL A 288 12.61 21.03 11.16
N PRO A 289 11.87 21.41 12.23
CA PRO A 289 10.45 21.17 12.36
C PRO A 289 9.69 21.99 11.32
N LYS A 290 9.47 21.36 10.17
CA LYS A 290 8.41 21.64 9.23
C LYS A 290 7.66 20.32 9.14
N ASP A 291 6.41 20.29 9.59
CA ASP A 291 5.60 19.07 9.75
C ASP A 291 5.72 18.11 8.55
N GLN A 292 5.77 18.66 7.33
CA GLN A 292 5.96 17.91 6.08
C GLN A 292 7.21 17.03 6.04
N LYS A 293 8.36 17.51 6.54
CA LYS A 293 9.62 16.75 6.55
C LYS A 293 9.57 15.59 7.54
N LEU A 294 8.93 15.81 8.70
CA LEU A 294 8.76 14.77 9.72
C LEU A 294 7.94 13.60 9.17
N PHE A 295 6.83 13.88 8.48
CA PHE A 295 6.01 12.84 7.87
C PHE A 295 6.76 11.99 6.83
N GLU A 296 7.62 12.61 6.02
CA GLU A 296 8.45 11.87 5.07
C GLU A 296 9.45 10.95 5.78
N VAL A 297 10.08 11.43 6.85
CA VAL A 297 10.98 10.62 7.70
C VAL A 297 10.23 9.43 8.30
N LEU A 298 9.03 9.65 8.87
CA LEU A 298 8.22 8.59 9.46
C LEU A 298 7.79 7.54 8.43
N LYS A 299 7.37 7.96 7.22
CA LYS A 299 7.07 7.04 6.11
C LYS A 299 8.27 6.18 5.76
N LYS A 300 9.47 6.78 5.66
CA LYS A 300 10.71 6.04 5.37
C LYS A 300 11.04 5.03 6.48
N MET A 301 10.89 5.40 7.75
CA MET A 301 11.09 4.46 8.87
C MET A 301 10.10 3.29 8.81
N LYS A 302 8.81 3.58 8.62
CA LYS A 302 7.75 2.56 8.48
C LYS A 302 8.03 1.62 7.32
N ALA A 303 8.44 2.16 6.17
CA ALA A 303 8.81 1.39 5.00
C ALA A 303 10.03 0.49 5.27
N LYS A 304 11.09 1.02 5.90
CA LYS A 304 12.26 0.22 6.29
C LYS A 304 11.87 -0.95 7.20
N ALA A 305 11.08 -0.71 8.24
CA ALA A 305 10.64 -1.76 9.16
C ALA A 305 9.90 -2.88 8.42
N ASN A 306 8.96 -2.53 7.56
CA ASN A 306 8.19 -3.48 6.75
C ASN A 306 9.07 -4.26 5.75
N LEU A 307 10.02 -3.60 5.09
CA LEU A 307 10.94 -4.24 4.14
C LEU A 307 11.91 -5.20 4.85
N ILE A 308 12.35 -4.88 6.07
CA ILE A 308 13.15 -5.78 6.90
C ILE A 308 12.33 -7.00 7.32
N ARG A 309 11.09 -6.79 7.75
CA ARG A 309 10.16 -7.88 8.12
C ARG A 309 9.93 -8.86 6.97
N ASN A 310 9.86 -8.38 5.74
CA ASN A 310 9.71 -9.20 4.54
C ASN A 310 11.04 -9.77 4.00
N GLY A 311 12.17 -9.49 4.65
CA GLY A 311 13.49 -9.99 4.28
C GLY A 311 14.17 -9.27 3.12
N SER A 312 13.63 -8.13 2.66
CA SER A 312 14.18 -7.33 1.55
C SER A 312 15.34 -6.43 1.96
N LEU A 313 15.44 -6.09 3.25
CA LEU A 313 16.51 -5.26 3.82
C LEU A 313 17.16 -5.97 5.01
N PRO A 314 18.46 -5.75 5.27
CA PRO A 314 19.14 -6.32 6.42
C PRO A 314 18.71 -5.65 7.73
N MET A 315 18.68 -6.44 8.81
CA MET A 315 18.31 -5.99 10.16
C MET A 315 19.17 -4.82 10.67
N SER A 316 20.41 -4.69 10.17
CA SER A 316 21.32 -3.59 10.53
C SER A 316 20.76 -2.20 10.16
N GLU A 317 19.89 -2.09 9.15
CA GLU A 317 19.22 -0.84 8.79
C GLU A 317 18.26 -0.34 9.87
N LEU A 318 17.65 -1.27 10.62
CA LEU A 318 16.78 -0.93 11.75
C LEU A 318 17.58 -0.24 12.86
N GLY A 319 18.77 -0.77 13.15
CA GLY A 319 19.66 -0.24 14.18
C GLY A 319 20.11 1.20 13.90
N LYS A 320 20.18 1.61 12.64
CA LYS A 320 20.58 2.98 12.25
C LYS A 320 19.55 4.04 12.60
N MET A 321 18.27 3.67 12.75
CA MET A 321 17.20 4.63 13.06
C MET A 321 16.77 4.61 14.53
N LYS A 322 17.35 3.74 15.39
CA LYS A 322 16.93 3.58 16.79
C LYS A 322 16.94 4.90 17.59
N THR A 323 18.06 5.62 17.56
CA THR A 323 18.27 6.82 18.38
C THR A 323 17.35 7.94 17.94
N LEU A 324 17.16 8.08 16.62
CA LEU A 324 16.26 9.07 16.07
C LEU A 324 14.80 8.74 16.44
N MET A 325 14.35 7.53 16.12
CA MET A 325 12.99 7.08 16.36
C MET A 325 12.57 7.22 17.83
N LEU A 326 13.43 6.81 18.76
CA LEU A 326 13.13 6.84 20.20
C LEU A 326 13.25 8.23 20.84
N ASN A 327 13.75 9.22 20.10
CA ASN A 327 13.86 10.60 20.57
C ASN A 327 12.78 11.53 19.99
N LEU A 328 11.87 10.99 19.16
CA LEU A 328 10.69 11.70 18.67
C LEU A 328 9.55 11.63 19.70
N LYS A 329 8.56 12.52 19.57
CA LYS A 329 7.36 12.48 20.38
C LYS A 329 6.53 11.23 20.07
N SER A 330 6.05 10.56 21.12
CA SER A 330 5.36 9.27 21.05
C SER A 330 4.15 9.25 20.10
N GLN A 331 3.32 10.29 20.17
CA GLN A 331 2.11 10.43 19.35
C GLN A 331 2.41 10.43 17.84
N ASP A 332 3.57 10.95 17.45
CA ASP A 332 3.95 11.08 16.04
C ASP A 332 4.60 9.80 15.49
N VAL A 333 5.20 9.00 16.37
CA VAL A 333 6.04 7.83 15.98
C VAL A 333 5.42 6.48 16.32
N TRP A 334 4.31 6.43 17.05
CA TRP A 334 3.71 5.18 17.54
C TRP A 334 3.55 4.09 16.47
N ASP A 335 2.99 4.43 15.31
CA ASP A 335 2.83 3.51 14.18
C ASP A 335 4.16 2.92 13.70
N VAL A 336 5.22 3.73 13.70
CA VAL A 336 6.57 3.26 13.35
C VAL A 336 7.06 2.29 14.42
N LEU A 337 6.85 2.59 15.71
CA LEU A 337 7.24 1.72 16.81
C LEU A 337 6.61 0.32 16.68
N VAL A 338 5.31 0.26 16.38
CA VAL A 338 4.58 -1.00 16.17
C VAL A 338 5.18 -1.82 15.04
N GLU A 339 5.47 -1.19 13.90
CA GLU A 339 6.05 -1.87 12.74
C GLU A 339 7.49 -2.33 12.97
N VAL A 340 8.28 -1.56 13.72
CA VAL A 340 9.64 -1.92 14.13
C VAL A 340 9.62 -3.14 15.07
N VAL A 341 8.70 -3.17 16.04
CA VAL A 341 8.53 -4.33 16.93
C VAL A 341 8.11 -5.56 16.14
N ALA A 342 7.18 -5.41 15.18
CA ALA A 342 6.78 -6.50 14.29
C ALA A 342 7.95 -7.03 13.45
N ALA A 343 8.84 -6.16 12.97
CA ALA A 343 10.07 -6.57 12.28
C ALA A 343 11.06 -7.27 13.23
N LEU A 344 11.14 -6.88 14.50
CA LEU A 344 12.00 -7.52 15.49
C LEU A 344 11.50 -8.90 15.92
N GLN A 345 10.24 -9.25 15.70
CA GLN A 345 9.74 -10.60 16.03
C GLN A 345 10.50 -11.70 15.28
N ILE A 346 10.95 -11.44 14.05
CA ILE A 346 11.73 -12.40 13.25
C ILE A 346 13.24 -12.37 13.56
N ALA A 347 13.70 -11.46 14.44
CA ALA A 347 15.11 -11.33 14.76
C ALA A 347 15.63 -12.43 15.72
N GLU A 348 16.95 -12.64 15.69
CA GLU A 348 17.65 -13.53 16.62
C GLU A 348 17.58 -13.02 18.07
N GLY A 349 17.72 -13.93 19.03
CA GLY A 349 17.63 -13.60 20.46
C GLY A 349 18.66 -12.57 20.93
N ASN A 350 19.88 -12.59 20.39
CA ASN A 350 20.92 -11.60 20.70
C ASN A 350 20.50 -10.19 20.26
N VAL A 351 19.95 -10.07 19.05
CA VAL A 351 19.46 -8.79 18.51
C VAL A 351 18.30 -8.28 19.37
N LYS A 352 17.32 -9.13 19.68
CA LYS A 352 16.19 -8.77 20.56
C LYS A 352 16.65 -8.26 21.93
N ARG A 353 17.62 -8.94 22.55
CA ARG A 353 18.25 -8.50 23.81
C ARG A 353 18.92 -7.14 23.68
N GLN A 354 19.68 -6.92 22.63
CA GLN A 354 20.36 -5.64 22.40
C GLN A 354 19.35 -4.49 22.24
N TRP A 355 18.23 -4.72 21.53
CA TRP A 355 17.19 -3.71 21.38
C TRP A 355 16.50 -3.33 22.70
N VAL A 356 16.32 -4.29 23.61
CA VAL A 356 15.81 -4.02 24.97
C VAL A 356 16.80 -3.18 25.77
N VAL A 357 18.09 -3.54 25.74
CA VAL A 357 19.15 -2.75 26.41
C VAL A 357 19.18 -1.34 25.82
N ASP A 358 19.33 -1.22 24.51
CA ASP A 358 19.42 0.05 23.77
C ASP A 358 18.23 0.98 24.07
N ALA A 359 17.00 0.45 24.13
CA ALA A 359 15.81 1.25 24.45
C ALA A 359 15.91 1.90 25.83
N VAL A 360 16.40 1.15 26.83
CA VAL A 360 16.62 1.68 28.17
C VAL A 360 17.78 2.68 28.18
N GLU A 361 18.90 2.40 27.51
CA GLU A 361 20.02 3.34 27.46
C GLU A 361 19.61 4.68 26.82
N ILE A 362 18.86 4.62 25.72
CA ILE A 362 18.38 5.80 25.01
C ILE A 362 17.37 6.56 25.87
N SER A 363 16.50 5.87 26.62
CA SER A 363 15.55 6.53 27.53
C SER A 363 16.25 7.41 28.59
N CYS A 364 17.45 7.02 29.05
CA CYS A 364 18.21 7.79 30.03
C CYS A 364 18.80 9.10 29.50
N VAL A 365 18.91 9.25 28.17
CA VAL A 365 19.55 10.42 27.53
C VAL A 365 18.64 11.12 26.53
N SER A 366 17.42 10.63 26.35
CA SER A 366 16.45 11.18 25.40
C SER A 366 15.76 12.41 25.96
N VAL A 367 15.43 13.33 25.06
CA VAL A 367 14.58 14.49 25.32
C VAL A 367 13.11 14.08 25.52
N HIS A 368 12.70 12.93 24.95
CA HIS A 368 11.36 12.34 25.05
C HIS A 368 11.44 10.92 25.66
N PRO A 369 11.75 10.78 26.96
CA PRO A 369 11.91 9.48 27.59
C PRO A 369 10.64 8.61 27.51
N SER A 370 9.44 9.22 27.43
CA SER A 370 8.19 8.46 27.29
C SER A 370 8.18 7.54 26.07
N THR A 371 8.68 8.00 24.92
CA THR A 371 8.72 7.23 23.67
C THR A 371 9.58 5.98 23.80
N ALA A 372 10.77 6.12 24.39
CA ALA A 372 11.69 5.00 24.60
C ALA A 372 11.10 3.96 25.58
N ILE A 373 10.41 4.42 26.63
CA ILE A 373 9.77 3.52 27.61
C ILE A 373 8.52 2.84 27.05
N GLN A 374 7.72 3.55 26.26
CA GLN A 374 6.60 2.95 25.53
C GLN A 374 7.08 1.89 24.53
N PHE A 375 8.20 2.13 23.84
CA PHE A 375 8.80 1.14 22.96
C PHE A 375 9.33 -0.08 23.72
N LEU A 376 9.97 0.12 24.88
CA LEU A 376 10.38 -0.97 25.78
C LEU A 376 9.16 -1.80 26.25
N ALA A 377 8.06 -1.11 26.56
CA ALA A 377 6.80 -1.75 26.93
C ALA A 377 6.20 -2.56 25.77
N LEU A 378 6.28 -2.08 24.54
CA LEU A 378 5.90 -2.84 23.34
C LEU A 378 6.78 -4.09 23.16
N LEU A 379 8.11 -3.95 23.22
CA LEU A 379 9.05 -5.06 23.08
C LEU A 379 8.80 -6.14 24.13
N SER A 380 8.69 -5.73 25.40
CA SER A 380 8.44 -6.65 26.50
C SER A 380 7.09 -7.34 26.36
N SER A 381 6.04 -6.62 25.98
CA SER A 381 4.73 -7.21 25.70
C SER A 381 4.81 -8.27 24.59
N CYS A 382 5.47 -7.97 23.48
CA CYS A 382 5.60 -8.87 22.34
C CYS A 382 6.51 -10.08 22.59
N PHE A 383 7.51 -9.99 23.48
CA PHE A 383 8.42 -11.11 23.76
C PHE A 383 8.06 -11.88 25.04
N SER A 384 7.14 -11.35 25.85
CA SER A 384 6.61 -12.03 27.03
C SER A 384 5.61 -13.14 26.67
N LYS A 385 5.26 -13.96 27.66
CA LYS A 385 4.27 -15.03 27.52
C LYS A 385 2.84 -14.52 27.22
N TYR A 386 2.55 -13.24 27.45
CA TYR A 386 1.23 -12.62 27.33
C TYR A 386 0.95 -11.98 25.95
N MET A 387 1.82 -12.29 24.97
CA MET A 387 1.97 -11.70 23.63
C MET A 387 0.71 -11.23 22.85
N PRO A 388 -0.47 -11.89 22.85
CA PRO A 388 -1.56 -11.47 21.96
C PRO A 388 -2.49 -10.36 22.48
N LEU A 389 -2.48 -10.03 23.78
CA LEU A 389 -3.59 -9.26 24.39
C LEU A 389 -3.38 -7.74 24.50
N LEU A 390 -2.18 -7.22 24.20
CA LEU A 390 -1.77 -5.87 24.65
C LEU A 390 -1.45 -4.84 23.55
N ILE A 391 -1.56 -5.15 22.26
CA ILE A 391 -0.79 -4.41 21.22
C ILE A 391 -1.44 -3.10 20.68
N LEU A 392 -2.68 -2.73 21.05
CA LEU A 392 -3.40 -1.71 20.28
C LEU A 392 -3.41 -0.29 20.89
N ASP A 393 -3.18 -0.12 22.19
CA ASP A 393 -3.26 1.19 22.86
C ASP A 393 -1.95 1.56 23.60
N PRO A 394 -1.35 2.74 23.32
CA PRO A 394 -0.08 3.15 23.93
C PRO A 394 -0.08 3.16 25.46
N GLN A 395 -1.19 3.61 26.06
CA GLN A 395 -1.29 3.74 27.51
C GLN A 395 -1.42 2.38 28.17
N ASN A 396 -2.21 1.48 27.60
CA ASN A 396 -2.34 0.11 28.07
C ASN A 396 -1.00 -0.64 28.00
N VAL A 397 -0.26 -0.49 26.89
CA VAL A 397 1.08 -1.10 26.77
C VAL A 397 1.99 -0.61 27.89
N LEU A 398 2.04 0.70 28.11
CA LEU A 398 2.88 1.32 29.13
C LEU A 398 2.50 0.87 30.55
N ASN A 399 1.21 0.84 30.89
CA ASN A 399 0.72 0.43 32.21
C ASN A 399 1.03 -1.03 32.55
N ASN A 400 1.17 -1.90 31.53
CA ASN A 400 1.48 -3.32 31.72
C ASN A 400 3.01 -3.61 31.79
N LEU A 401 3.86 -2.60 31.56
CA LEU A 401 5.32 -2.74 31.60
C LEU A 401 5.87 -3.45 32.85
N PRO A 402 5.41 -3.14 34.09
CA PRO A 402 5.91 -3.81 35.28
C PRO A 402 5.75 -5.34 35.25
N VAL A 403 4.65 -5.81 34.64
CA VAL A 403 4.33 -7.23 34.53
C VAL A 403 5.05 -7.87 33.34
N THR A 404 4.97 -7.24 32.16
CA THR A 404 5.51 -7.80 30.92
C THR A 404 7.02 -7.85 30.92
N LEU A 405 7.69 -6.79 31.41
CA LEU A 405 9.15 -6.76 31.48
C LEU A 405 9.69 -7.72 32.53
N ASN A 406 9.08 -7.78 33.72
CA ASN A 406 9.50 -8.74 34.74
C ASN A 406 9.33 -10.19 34.25
N SER A 407 8.18 -10.51 33.61
CA SER A 407 7.97 -11.83 33.01
C SER A 407 8.99 -12.16 31.93
N LEU A 408 9.44 -11.16 31.16
CA LEU A 408 10.47 -11.35 30.13
C LEU A 408 11.83 -11.66 30.76
N LEU A 409 12.28 -10.79 31.67
CA LEU A 409 13.62 -10.86 32.29
C LEU A 409 13.79 -12.06 33.22
N SER A 410 12.71 -12.54 33.82
CA SER A 410 12.69 -13.76 34.63
C SER A 410 12.94 -15.05 33.82
N THR A 411 12.90 -14.97 32.49
CA THR A 411 13.18 -16.13 31.62
C THR A 411 14.68 -16.28 31.40
N SER A 412 15.21 -17.51 31.46
CA SER A 412 16.64 -17.79 31.33
C SER A 412 17.29 -17.27 30.03
N ALA A 413 16.52 -17.12 28.95
CA ALA A 413 17.00 -16.53 27.69
C ALA A 413 17.37 -15.03 27.80
N TRP A 414 16.91 -14.34 28.85
CA TRP A 414 17.04 -12.91 29.07
C TRP A 414 17.85 -12.54 30.32
N SER A 415 18.25 -13.53 31.13
CA SER A 415 18.97 -13.31 32.40
C SER A 415 20.27 -12.52 32.23
N SER A 416 20.96 -12.68 31.09
CA SER A 416 22.23 -12.00 30.81
C SER A 416 22.14 -10.48 30.75
N ILE A 417 20.94 -9.91 30.57
CA ILE A 417 20.72 -8.46 30.51
C ILE A 417 19.87 -7.93 31.69
N ALA A 418 19.34 -8.81 32.54
CA ALA A 418 18.32 -8.45 33.52
C ALA A 418 18.80 -7.41 34.55
N GLU A 419 19.96 -7.64 35.16
CA GLU A 419 20.56 -6.71 36.14
C GLU A 419 20.89 -5.35 35.50
N SER A 420 21.51 -5.36 34.31
CA SER A 420 21.85 -4.11 33.61
C SER A 420 20.62 -3.31 33.20
N VAL A 421 19.53 -3.97 32.82
CA VAL A 421 18.27 -3.30 32.46
C VAL A 421 17.61 -2.71 33.72
N ALA A 422 17.55 -3.47 34.81
CA ALA A 422 16.97 -3.03 36.06
C ALA A 422 17.68 -1.79 36.63
N SER A 423 19.00 -1.81 36.74
CA SER A 423 19.76 -0.68 37.29
C SER A 423 19.68 0.59 36.41
N ARG A 424 19.61 0.44 35.08
CA ARG A 424 19.43 1.60 34.19
C ARG A 424 18.01 2.19 34.26
N LEU A 425 16.98 1.34 34.39
CA LEU A 425 15.61 1.80 34.65
C LEU A 425 15.50 2.51 36.01
N PHE A 426 16.21 2.02 37.03
CA PHE A 426 16.29 2.70 38.31
C PHE A 426 16.94 4.09 38.17
N ALA A 427 18.07 4.20 37.46
CA ALA A 427 18.73 5.47 37.21
C ALA A 427 17.82 6.46 36.45
N LEU A 428 17.07 5.99 35.46
CA LEU A 428 16.06 6.80 34.78
C LEU A 428 14.95 7.26 35.74
N THR A 429 14.43 6.35 36.56
CA THR A 429 13.35 6.65 37.53
C THR A 429 13.80 7.74 38.49
N GLU A 430 15.04 7.66 38.99
CA GLU A 430 15.62 8.69 39.83
C GLU A 430 15.76 10.02 39.11
N HIS A 431 16.21 10.02 37.85
CA HIS A 431 16.31 11.23 37.05
C HIS A 431 14.95 11.92 36.85
N ILE A 432 13.91 11.16 36.51
CA ILE A 432 12.54 11.67 36.36
C ILE A 432 12.02 12.17 37.72
N TYR A 433 12.22 11.42 38.80
CA TYR A 433 11.80 11.81 40.14
C TYR A 433 12.40 13.16 40.55
N LEU A 434 13.71 13.34 40.37
CA LEU A 434 14.39 14.61 40.65
C LEU A 434 13.80 15.75 39.80
N ALA A 435 13.60 15.52 38.51
CA ALA A 435 13.00 16.51 37.60
C ALA A 435 11.57 16.91 38.03
N THR A 436 10.78 16.00 38.59
CA THR A 436 9.42 16.30 39.09
C THR A 436 9.40 17.01 40.45
N GLN A 437 10.47 16.91 41.26
CA GLN A 437 10.55 17.48 42.61
C GLN A 437 11.11 18.91 42.63
N THR A 438 11.92 19.30 41.64
CA THR A 438 12.48 20.64 41.53
C THR A 438 11.73 21.44 40.46
N PRO A 439 10.75 22.30 40.83
CA PRO A 439 10.25 23.29 39.88
C PRO A 439 11.42 24.22 39.52
N ASN A 440 11.65 24.44 38.22
CA ASN A 440 12.67 25.32 37.63
C ASN A 440 13.08 26.49 38.56
N VAL A 441 14.14 26.27 39.36
CA VAL A 441 14.86 27.33 40.06
C VAL A 441 16.32 27.15 39.67
N ASP A 442 16.77 28.06 38.81
CA ASP A 442 18.12 28.31 38.32
C ASP A 442 18.73 27.26 37.37
N GLY A 443 18.94 27.73 36.13
CA GLY A 443 19.50 26.98 35.02
C GLY A 443 20.99 26.66 35.19
N THR A 444 21.29 25.67 36.03
CA THR A 444 22.67 25.21 36.19
C THR A 444 22.76 23.72 36.47
N HIS A 445 22.26 22.84 35.58
CA HIS A 445 22.75 21.46 35.52
C HIS A 445 22.82 20.94 34.08
N SER A 446 23.95 20.32 33.77
CA SER A 446 24.48 19.98 32.45
C SER A 446 24.00 18.62 31.91
N SER A 447 22.71 18.30 32.04
CA SER A 447 22.06 17.19 31.33
C SER A 447 21.00 17.79 30.40
N GLN A 448 20.79 17.19 29.21
CA GLN A 448 19.76 17.68 28.30
C GLN A 448 18.40 17.71 29.04
N PRO A 449 17.71 18.86 29.08
CA PRO A 449 16.44 18.95 29.77
C PRO A 449 15.40 18.08 29.06
N ILE A 450 14.58 17.38 29.83
CA ILE A 450 13.35 16.73 29.35
C ILE A 450 12.47 17.82 28.73
N ASP A 451 11.88 17.54 27.57
CA ASP A 451 11.03 18.52 26.87
C ASP A 451 9.81 18.93 27.71
N GLU A 452 9.37 20.19 27.57
CA GLU A 452 8.21 20.70 28.31
C GLU A 452 6.93 19.91 28.00
N SER A 453 6.80 19.36 26.79
CA SER A 453 5.63 18.55 26.40
C SER A 453 5.53 17.20 27.13
N GLU A 454 6.61 16.77 27.80
CA GLU A 454 6.63 15.56 28.63
C GLU A 454 6.21 15.83 30.08
N ILE A 455 6.15 17.10 30.53
CA ILE A 455 5.85 17.45 31.93
C ILE A 455 4.46 16.93 32.34
N ASP A 456 3.46 17.08 31.47
CA ASP A 456 2.10 16.57 31.70
C ASP A 456 2.07 15.04 31.80
N ALA A 457 3.00 14.35 31.12
CA ALA A 457 3.15 12.90 31.16
C ALA A 457 4.11 12.42 32.26
N ALA A 458 4.93 13.30 32.84
CA ALA A 458 6.06 12.95 33.71
C ALA A 458 5.60 12.22 34.97
N THR A 459 4.49 12.63 35.58
CA THR A 459 3.91 11.94 36.75
C THR A 459 3.45 10.53 36.42
N SER A 460 2.79 10.35 35.27
CA SER A 460 2.34 9.03 34.80
C SER A 460 3.54 8.14 34.46
N LEU A 461 4.56 8.71 33.81
CA LEU A 461 5.79 8.01 33.47
C LEU A 461 6.56 7.60 34.72
N LEU A 462 6.71 8.50 35.71
CA LEU A 462 7.34 8.23 37.00
C LEU A 462 6.64 7.08 37.74
N HIS A 463 5.32 7.08 37.78
CA HIS A 463 4.56 6.01 38.41
C HIS A 463 4.82 4.65 37.73
N VAL A 464 4.84 4.62 36.38
CA VAL A 464 5.10 3.40 35.62
C VAL A 464 6.54 2.92 35.81
N THR A 465 7.54 3.80 35.70
CA THR A 465 8.96 3.43 35.83
C THR A 465 9.29 2.98 37.25
N HIS A 466 8.73 3.64 38.27
CA HIS A 466 8.85 3.20 39.66
C HIS A 466 8.25 1.82 39.89
N ASN A 467 6.99 1.60 39.49
CA ASN A 467 6.34 0.30 39.67
C ASN A 467 7.05 -0.82 38.90
N THR A 468 7.65 -0.48 37.76
CA THR A 468 8.51 -1.39 36.99
C THR A 468 9.77 -1.74 37.80
N CYS A 469 10.46 -0.76 38.37
CA CYS A 469 11.63 -1.00 39.23
C CYS A 469 11.27 -1.85 40.47
N VAL A 470 10.12 -1.60 41.09
CA VAL A 470 9.64 -2.40 42.24
C VAL A 470 9.40 -3.86 41.82
N SER A 471 8.84 -4.08 40.64
CA SER A 471 8.61 -5.42 40.09
C SER A 471 9.91 -6.14 39.71
N LEU A 472 10.99 -5.39 39.46
CA LEU A 472 12.33 -5.88 39.13
C LEU A 472 13.29 -5.90 40.33
N LYS A 473 12.80 -5.73 41.56
CA LYS A 473 13.63 -5.63 42.77
C LYS A 473 14.66 -6.75 42.94
N ASP A 474 14.33 -7.96 42.48
CA ASP A 474 15.19 -9.15 42.61
C ASP A 474 16.45 -9.05 41.72
N PHE A 475 16.45 -8.15 40.73
CA PHE A 475 17.58 -7.86 39.86
C PHE A 475 18.36 -6.59 40.25
N LEU A 476 17.87 -5.85 41.26
CA LEU A 476 18.51 -4.61 41.72
C LEU A 476 19.47 -4.89 42.90
N PRO A 477 20.63 -4.22 42.96
CA PRO A 477 21.47 -4.20 44.15
C PRO A 477 20.71 -3.68 45.38
N PHE A 478 21.05 -4.18 46.58
CA PHE A 478 20.37 -3.81 47.82
C PHE A 478 20.33 -2.28 48.08
N GLY A 479 21.40 -1.56 47.74
CA GLY A 479 21.44 -0.10 47.88
C GLY A 479 20.41 0.63 47.00
N GLU A 480 20.16 0.13 45.79
CA GLU A 480 19.14 0.68 44.88
C GLU A 480 17.74 0.35 45.37
N GLN A 481 17.53 -0.86 45.91
CA GLN A 481 16.24 -1.25 46.51
C GLN A 481 15.83 -0.34 47.67
N LEU A 482 16.77 0.01 48.55
CA LEU A 482 16.50 0.93 49.67
C LEU A 482 16.15 2.34 49.20
N ARG A 483 16.85 2.85 48.18
CA ARG A 483 16.57 4.17 47.61
C ARG A 483 15.22 4.21 46.92
N LEU A 484 14.89 3.16 46.17
CA LEU A 484 13.59 3.01 45.52
C LEU A 484 12.45 3.04 46.54
N ALA A 485 12.59 2.28 47.64
CA ALA A 485 11.58 2.25 48.71
C ALA A 485 11.38 3.60 49.43
N ASN A 486 12.37 4.50 49.36
CA ASN A 486 12.33 5.82 50.00
C ASN A 486 11.83 6.94 49.06
N MET A 487 11.48 6.64 47.80
CA MET A 487 10.92 7.64 46.88
C MET A 487 9.46 7.96 47.26
N ASN A 488 9.18 9.21 47.59
CA ASN A 488 7.83 9.67 47.92
C ASN A 488 7.05 10.01 46.65
N ILE A 489 6.40 9.01 46.05
CA ILE A 489 5.53 9.21 44.88
C ILE A 489 4.12 9.48 45.38
N ILE A 490 3.65 10.71 45.19
CA ILE A 490 2.28 11.10 45.51
C ILE A 490 1.38 10.48 44.44
N THR A 491 0.48 9.57 44.86
CA THR A 491 -0.53 8.92 44.02
C THR A 491 -1.70 9.84 43.70
#